data_AF-A0AA47P9P1-F1
#
_entry.id   AF-A0AA47P9P1-F1
#
_cell.length_a   1.000
_cell.length_b   1.000
_cell.length_c   1.000
_cell.angle_alpha   90.00
_cell.angle_beta   90.00
_cell.angle_gamma   90.00
#
_symmetry.space_group_name_H-M   'P 1'
#
loop_
_entity.id
_entity.type
_entity.pdbx_description
1 polymer ?
#
loop_
_entity_poly.entity_id
_entity_poly.type
_entity_poly.pdbx_seq_one_letter_code
_entity_poly.pdbx_strand_id
1 'polypeptide(L)'
;MLEDEVVVGHLHTVSPMKTSRQSRRYFEATLQTGREAFNRVVCFSPEKRDEFVHAADNGQSMKLVGTRKSISYSNPGGFDVLVSSSSRLDVAGELAFPRRAPHTIDRLTIAGILALGPRQRVEVMEVRVLQVIENKVVQVQGTPVELKKFEVCDATGQTGLTVWDRLIMAVELGKCYTFSSLSTRKDGDRTVLTTTPSSVVTTTGQVGQPASISVMPVRGEETLRGPVTGVQIVAKPRCPRCHAGQEKLDVKLSTHRCERCSILQRTTAYVITYSGLLIVVGGDGEERSMVLSNSAVFAFVRERFLSGSAHDGPALEETVIAIPEVEVTINAEGLVVRFAEATVQGGQGNVLEAEQPSMSYARETGALVRDDESLGDLFQKD
;
A
#
# COMPACT_ATOMS: atom_id res chain seq x y z
N MET A 1 -0.83 -35.08 21.29
CA MET A 1 -0.16 -35.95 20.30
C MET A 1 0.11 -35.10 19.08
N LEU A 2 1.39 -34.92 18.73
CA LEU A 2 1.82 -34.11 17.59
C LEU A 2 2.13 -35.09 16.46
N GLU A 3 1.29 -35.12 15.43
CA GLU A 3 1.58 -35.91 14.25
C GLU A 3 2.71 -35.23 13.47
N ASP A 4 3.85 -35.91 13.37
CA ASP A 4 4.95 -35.54 12.48
C ASP A 4 4.51 -35.85 11.05
N GLU A 5 3.92 -34.85 10.39
CA GLU A 5 3.44 -35.02 9.03
C GLU A 5 4.55 -34.78 8.01
N VAL A 6 4.55 -35.62 6.98
CA VAL A 6 5.40 -35.52 5.82
C VAL A 6 4.60 -34.94 4.66
N VAL A 7 5.09 -33.86 4.06
CA VAL A 7 4.47 -33.23 2.88
C VAL A 7 5.48 -33.19 1.74
N VAL A 8 5.08 -33.64 0.56
CA VAL A 8 5.95 -33.71 -0.62
C VAL A 8 5.37 -32.84 -1.72
N GLY A 9 6.23 -32.10 -2.43
CA GLY A 9 5.79 -31.26 -3.53
C GLY A 9 6.91 -30.49 -4.22
N HIS A 10 6.55 -29.76 -5.28
CA HIS A 10 7.46 -28.83 -5.95
C HIS A 10 7.39 -27.45 -5.29
N LEU A 11 8.55 -26.87 -4.93
CA LEU A 11 8.61 -25.50 -4.43
C LEU A 11 8.57 -24.48 -5.59
N HIS A 12 7.92 -23.36 -5.33
CA HIS A 12 7.68 -22.32 -6.34
C HIS A 12 8.13 -20.93 -5.89
N THR A 13 7.27 -20.18 -5.20
CA THR A 13 7.60 -18.82 -4.78
C THR A 13 8.06 -18.84 -3.34
N VAL A 14 9.08 -18.04 -3.02
CA VAL A 14 9.57 -17.83 -1.65
C VAL A 14 9.52 -16.34 -1.34
N SER A 15 8.85 -15.96 -0.25
CA SER A 15 8.70 -14.56 0.12
C SER A 15 10.01 -13.97 0.67
N PRO A 16 10.14 -12.63 0.67
CA PRO A 16 11.08 -11.95 1.56
C PRO A 16 10.85 -12.33 3.02
N MET A 17 11.87 -12.11 3.87
CA MET A 17 11.76 -12.32 5.31
C MET A 17 10.71 -11.36 5.90
N LYS A 18 9.78 -11.91 6.67
CA LYS A 18 8.73 -11.19 7.40
C LYS A 18 8.98 -11.26 8.90
N THR A 19 8.40 -10.33 9.65
CA THR A 19 8.47 -10.30 11.12
C THR A 19 7.06 -10.38 11.69
N SER A 20 6.83 -11.33 12.60
CA SER A 20 5.54 -11.54 13.26
C SER A 20 5.27 -10.50 14.35
N ARG A 21 4.04 -10.46 14.89
CA ARG A 21 3.65 -9.58 16.01
C ARG A 21 4.48 -9.81 17.28
N GLN A 22 5.09 -10.99 17.43
CA GLN A 22 5.97 -11.35 18.55
C GLN A 22 7.46 -11.20 18.19
N SER A 23 7.80 -10.41 17.16
CA SER A 23 9.17 -10.19 16.67
C SER A 23 9.89 -11.44 16.17
N ARG A 24 9.18 -12.56 15.95
CA ARG A 24 9.76 -13.76 15.32
C ARG A 24 9.82 -13.58 13.81
N ARG A 25 10.99 -13.85 13.23
CA ARG A 25 11.19 -13.83 11.77
C ARG A 25 10.63 -15.10 11.14
N TYR A 26 9.98 -14.96 10.00
CA TYR A 26 9.43 -16.06 9.23
C TYR A 26 9.40 -15.71 7.75
N PHE A 27 9.30 -16.71 6.88
CA PHE A 27 9.04 -16.49 5.46
C PHE A 27 7.95 -17.46 5.00
N GLU A 28 7.38 -17.19 3.84
CA GLU A 28 6.35 -18.00 3.24
C GLU A 28 6.85 -18.58 1.92
N ALA A 29 6.35 -19.76 1.56
CA ALA A 29 6.57 -20.33 0.25
C ALA A 29 5.30 -20.98 -0.31
N THR A 30 5.28 -21.25 -1.62
CA THR A 30 4.21 -22.01 -2.27
C THR A 30 4.70 -23.39 -2.63
N LEU A 31 3.96 -24.42 -2.18
CA LEU A 31 4.27 -25.83 -2.43
C LEU A 31 3.16 -26.48 -3.26
N GLN A 32 3.51 -27.02 -4.42
CA GLN A 32 2.61 -27.81 -5.25
C GLN A 32 2.61 -29.26 -4.78
N THR A 33 1.51 -29.69 -4.18
CA THR A 33 1.33 -31.05 -3.61
C THR A 33 0.54 -32.00 -4.51
N GLY A 34 0.04 -31.52 -5.65
CA GLY A 34 -0.69 -32.31 -6.64
C GLY A 34 -0.74 -31.60 -8.00
N ARG A 35 -1.48 -32.16 -8.97
CA ARG A 35 -1.58 -31.57 -10.32
C ARG A 35 -2.08 -30.12 -10.31
N GLU A 36 -3.03 -29.81 -9.43
CA GLU A 36 -3.65 -28.47 -9.29
C GLU A 36 -3.79 -28.05 -7.82
N ALA A 37 -3.08 -28.73 -6.91
CA ALA A 37 -3.14 -28.49 -5.48
C ALA A 37 -1.90 -27.72 -5.00
N PHE A 38 -2.07 -26.44 -4.68
CA PHE A 38 -1.04 -25.57 -4.13
C PHE A 38 -1.36 -25.23 -2.67
N ASN A 39 -0.39 -25.43 -1.79
CA ASN A 39 -0.50 -25.14 -0.37
C ASN A 39 0.55 -24.12 0.04
N ARG A 40 0.17 -23.23 0.97
CA ARG A 40 1.08 -22.24 1.55
C ARG A 40 1.95 -22.92 2.59
N VAL A 41 3.26 -22.68 2.52
CA VAL A 41 4.23 -23.09 3.53
C VAL A 41 4.61 -21.86 4.34
N VAL A 42 4.59 -21.96 5.66
CA VAL A 42 5.05 -20.90 6.57
C VAL A 42 6.23 -21.46 7.36
N CYS A 43 7.42 -20.89 7.13
CA CYS A 43 8.65 -21.31 7.79
C CYS A 43 9.07 -20.32 8.87
N PHE A 44 9.15 -20.78 10.12
CA PHE A 44 9.59 -20.01 11.28
C PHE A 44 11.10 -20.14 11.55
N SER A 45 11.84 -20.73 10.62
CA SER A 45 13.29 -20.97 10.67
C SER A 45 14.00 -20.20 9.57
N PRO A 46 14.42 -18.95 9.82
CA PRO A 46 15.08 -18.09 8.84
C PRO A 46 16.29 -18.73 8.15
N GLU A 47 17.02 -19.58 8.88
CA GLU A 47 18.19 -20.31 8.42
C GLU A 47 17.91 -21.24 7.23
N LYS A 48 16.67 -21.68 7.04
CA LYS A 48 16.28 -22.57 5.92
C LYS A 48 15.93 -21.82 4.65
N ARG A 49 15.88 -20.48 4.68
CA ARG A 49 15.37 -19.71 3.53
C ARG A 49 16.18 -19.93 2.27
N ASP A 50 17.50 -20.01 2.37
CA ASP A 50 18.38 -20.14 1.20
C ASP A 50 18.18 -21.51 0.53
N GLU A 51 17.94 -22.57 1.32
CA GLU A 51 17.56 -23.90 0.80
C GLU A 51 16.22 -23.86 0.06
N PHE A 52 15.22 -23.15 0.60
CA PHE A 52 13.92 -22.97 -0.06
C PHE A 52 14.04 -22.19 -1.36
N VAL A 53 14.84 -21.11 -1.38
CA VAL A 53 15.08 -20.30 -2.59
C VAL A 53 15.79 -21.15 -3.65
N HIS A 54 16.85 -21.86 -3.26
CA HIS A 54 17.57 -22.74 -4.17
C HIS A 54 16.66 -23.84 -4.76
N ALA A 55 15.84 -24.48 -3.93
CA ALA A 55 14.91 -25.51 -4.40
C ALA A 55 13.81 -24.94 -5.32
N ALA A 56 13.33 -23.73 -5.04
CA ALA A 56 12.37 -23.02 -5.87
C ALA A 56 12.94 -22.65 -7.25
N ASP A 57 14.14 -22.07 -7.28
CA ASP A 57 14.81 -21.59 -8.49
C ASP A 57 15.22 -22.74 -9.41
N ASN A 58 15.70 -23.85 -8.83
CA ASN A 58 16.06 -25.06 -9.57
C ASN A 58 14.86 -25.98 -9.86
N GLY A 59 13.65 -25.60 -9.44
CA GLY A 59 12.44 -26.40 -9.63
C GLY A 59 12.51 -27.79 -8.99
N GLN A 60 13.26 -27.94 -7.90
CA GLN A 60 13.47 -29.21 -7.22
C GLN A 60 12.21 -29.65 -6.46
N SER A 61 11.93 -30.96 -6.52
CA SER A 61 10.93 -31.59 -5.67
C SER A 61 11.50 -31.75 -4.26
N MET A 62 10.70 -31.39 -3.26
CA MET A 62 11.11 -31.40 -1.86
C MET A 62 10.13 -32.23 -1.02
N LYS A 63 10.70 -32.93 -0.05
CA LYS A 63 10.00 -33.65 1.01
C LYS A 63 10.26 -32.92 2.33
N LEU A 64 9.21 -32.34 2.88
CA LEU A 64 9.22 -31.66 4.17
C LEU A 64 8.80 -32.68 5.25
N VAL A 65 9.71 -32.97 6.19
CA VAL A 65 9.50 -33.97 7.26
C VAL A 65 9.35 -33.25 8.60
N GLY A 66 8.45 -33.73 9.47
CA GLY A 66 8.22 -33.12 10.78
C GLY A 66 7.54 -31.75 10.67
N THR A 67 6.57 -31.66 9.76
CA THR A 67 5.75 -30.45 9.56
C THR A 67 4.43 -30.57 10.29
N ARG A 68 3.73 -29.44 10.46
CA ARG A 68 2.34 -29.44 10.92
C ARG A 68 1.44 -28.86 9.86
N LYS A 69 0.34 -29.55 9.53
CA LYS A 69 -0.75 -28.92 8.79
C LYS A 69 -1.61 -28.09 9.73
N SER A 70 -1.94 -26.89 9.30
CA SER A 70 -2.96 -26.05 9.92
C SER A 70 -4.04 -25.75 8.89
N ILE A 71 -5.26 -25.51 9.36
CA ILE A 71 -6.36 -25.08 8.49
C ILE A 71 -5.89 -23.86 7.70
N SER A 72 -5.94 -23.94 6.37
CA SER A 72 -5.61 -22.79 5.56
C SER A 72 -6.72 -21.77 5.69
N TYR A 73 -6.38 -20.59 6.21
CA TYR A 73 -7.28 -19.45 6.06
C TYR A 73 -7.36 -19.01 4.60
N SER A 74 -6.42 -19.46 3.75
CA SER A 74 -6.28 -19.05 2.36
C SER A 74 -6.97 -19.98 1.33
N ASN A 75 -7.46 -21.13 1.76
CA ASN A 75 -8.16 -22.06 0.87
C ASN A 75 -9.20 -22.83 1.69
N PRO A 76 -10.52 -22.61 1.50
CA PRO A 76 -11.59 -23.25 2.28
C PRO A 76 -11.62 -24.78 2.22
N GLY A 77 -10.81 -25.43 1.37
CA GLY A 77 -10.58 -26.88 1.37
C GLY A 77 -9.10 -27.31 1.47
N GLY A 78 -8.19 -26.38 1.74
CA GLY A 78 -6.74 -26.61 1.79
C GLY A 78 -6.14 -26.50 3.19
N PHE A 79 -4.82 -26.70 3.28
CA PHE A 79 -4.07 -26.58 4.53
C PHE A 79 -2.79 -25.77 4.33
N ASP A 80 -2.39 -25.04 5.37
CA ASP A 80 -1.09 -24.38 5.45
C ASP A 80 -0.10 -25.36 6.09
N VAL A 81 1.11 -25.47 5.54
CA VAL A 81 2.20 -26.31 6.05
C VAL A 81 3.12 -25.46 6.91
N LEU A 82 3.19 -25.74 8.20
CA LEU A 82 4.06 -25.04 9.14
C LEU A 82 5.39 -25.79 9.29
N VAL A 83 6.47 -25.07 9.02
CA VAL A 83 7.85 -25.56 9.10
C VAL A 83 8.56 -24.86 10.27
N SER A 84 9.14 -25.64 11.16
CA SER A 84 9.89 -25.19 12.34
C SER A 84 11.36 -25.57 12.23
N SER A 85 12.14 -25.27 13.28
CA SER A 85 13.55 -25.68 13.38
C SER A 85 13.72 -27.19 13.37
N SER A 86 12.79 -27.93 13.95
CA SER A 86 12.79 -29.40 13.99
C SER A 86 12.43 -30.07 12.65
N SER A 87 11.80 -29.35 11.72
CA SER A 87 11.43 -29.91 10.41
C SER A 87 12.67 -30.14 9.54
N ARG A 88 12.69 -31.19 8.72
CA ARG A 88 13.79 -31.46 7.77
C ARG A 88 13.35 -31.26 6.33
N LEU A 89 14.27 -30.82 5.50
CA LEU A 89 14.10 -30.63 4.07
C LEU A 89 14.94 -31.69 3.35
N ASP A 90 14.28 -32.63 2.72
CA ASP A 90 14.93 -33.65 1.89
C ASP A 90 14.56 -33.42 0.43
N VAL A 91 15.50 -33.70 -0.49
CA VAL A 91 15.17 -33.74 -1.92
C VAL A 91 14.26 -34.93 -2.16
N ALA A 92 13.10 -34.69 -2.77
CA ALA A 92 12.22 -35.76 -3.21
C ALA A 92 12.64 -36.23 -4.61
N GLY A 93 12.44 -37.52 -4.88
CA GLY A 93 12.57 -38.07 -6.24
C GLY A 93 11.45 -37.58 -7.17
N GLU A 94 11.32 -38.22 -8.32
CA GLU A 94 10.24 -37.90 -9.28
C GLU A 94 8.86 -38.01 -8.64
N LEU A 95 8.06 -36.95 -8.76
CA LEU A 95 6.68 -36.91 -8.30
C LEU A 95 5.73 -37.35 -9.40
N ALA A 96 4.60 -37.97 -9.02
CA ALA A 96 3.55 -38.45 -9.93
C ALA A 96 2.81 -37.33 -10.70
N PHE A 97 3.22 -36.07 -10.53
CA PHE A 97 2.67 -34.91 -11.21
C PHE A 97 3.82 -33.98 -11.64
N PRO A 98 3.72 -33.40 -12.86
CA PRO A 98 4.73 -32.47 -13.34
C PRO A 98 4.69 -31.18 -12.52
N ARG A 99 5.85 -30.53 -12.40
CA ARG A 99 5.92 -29.16 -11.89
C ARG A 99 5.10 -28.27 -12.81
N ARG A 100 4.07 -27.62 -12.26
CA ARG A 100 3.29 -26.58 -12.93
C ARG A 100 3.49 -25.31 -12.15
N ALA A 101 3.74 -24.20 -12.84
CA ALA A 101 3.72 -22.90 -12.18
C ALA A 101 2.43 -22.79 -11.35
N PRO A 102 2.48 -22.24 -10.12
CA PRO A 102 1.27 -21.89 -9.41
C PRO A 102 0.43 -21.08 -10.37
N HIS A 103 -0.89 -21.31 -10.39
CA HIS A 103 -1.78 -20.40 -11.09
C HIS A 103 -1.42 -19.01 -10.58
N THR A 104 -0.74 -18.22 -11.41
CA THR A 104 -0.64 -16.79 -11.24
C THR A 104 -2.08 -16.37 -11.23
N ILE A 105 -2.60 -16.06 -10.04
CA ILE A 105 -4.02 -15.85 -9.85
C ILE A 105 -4.47 -14.93 -10.96
N ASP A 106 -5.26 -15.53 -11.85
CA ASP A 106 -5.95 -14.87 -12.94
C ASP A 106 -6.65 -13.67 -12.32
N ARG A 107 -6.59 -12.51 -13.01
CA ARG A 107 -7.28 -11.28 -12.61
C ARG A 107 -8.61 -11.63 -11.94
N LEU A 108 -8.66 -11.49 -10.61
CA LEU A 108 -9.83 -11.89 -9.84
C LEU A 108 -10.91 -10.84 -10.06
N THR A 109 -12.12 -11.30 -10.35
CA THR A 109 -13.29 -10.44 -10.40
C THR A 109 -13.84 -10.22 -8.99
N ILE A 110 -14.65 -9.16 -8.80
CA ILE A 110 -15.31 -8.90 -7.52
C ILE A 110 -16.20 -10.06 -7.11
N ALA A 111 -16.95 -10.66 -8.04
CA ALA A 111 -17.77 -11.83 -7.75
C ALA A 111 -16.92 -13.00 -7.20
N GLY A 112 -15.74 -13.23 -7.79
CA GLY A 112 -14.80 -14.23 -7.28
C GLY A 112 -14.31 -13.92 -5.87
N ILE A 113 -14.04 -12.65 -5.57
CA ILE A 113 -13.58 -12.19 -4.25
C ILE A 113 -14.67 -12.29 -3.19
N LEU A 114 -15.92 -12.03 -3.53
CA LEU A 114 -17.04 -12.16 -2.58
C LEU A 114 -17.24 -13.61 -2.12
N ALA A 115 -16.85 -14.58 -2.94
CA ALA A 115 -16.84 -16.00 -2.56
C ALA A 115 -15.64 -16.41 -1.69
N LEU A 116 -14.62 -15.55 -1.57
CA LEU A 116 -13.44 -15.82 -0.77
C LEU A 116 -13.69 -15.62 0.74
N GLY A 117 -12.99 -16.41 1.54
CA GLY A 117 -12.89 -16.20 2.99
C GLY A 117 -12.08 -14.94 3.36
N PRO A 118 -12.01 -14.56 4.65
CA PRO A 118 -11.12 -13.48 5.09
C PRO A 118 -9.64 -13.88 5.00
N ARG A 119 -8.76 -12.88 4.92
CA ARG A 119 -7.28 -13.01 4.90
C ARG A 119 -6.73 -13.74 3.68
N GLN A 120 -7.50 -13.82 2.59
CA GLN A 120 -6.95 -14.22 1.29
C GLN A 120 -6.01 -13.18 0.77
N ARG A 121 -5.06 -13.62 -0.06
CA ARG A 121 -4.23 -12.75 -0.87
C ARG A 121 -4.84 -12.65 -2.27
N VAL A 122 -4.99 -11.43 -2.75
CA VAL A 122 -5.47 -11.12 -4.10
C VAL A 122 -4.30 -10.46 -4.82
N GLU A 123 -3.69 -11.16 -5.79
CA GLU A 123 -2.44 -10.72 -6.42
C GLU A 123 -2.65 -9.56 -7.37
N VAL A 124 -3.69 -9.59 -8.21
CA VAL A 124 -4.01 -8.54 -9.19
C VAL A 124 -5.52 -8.38 -9.28
N MET A 125 -5.97 -7.12 -9.28
CA MET A 125 -7.37 -6.78 -9.44
C MET A 125 -7.55 -5.44 -10.12
N GLU A 126 -8.50 -5.36 -11.05
CA GLU A 126 -8.83 -4.13 -11.78
C GLU A 126 -10.20 -3.64 -11.33
N VAL A 127 -10.27 -2.40 -10.87
CA VAL A 127 -11.49 -1.80 -10.33
C VAL A 127 -11.67 -0.37 -10.78
N ARG A 128 -12.93 0.05 -10.88
CA ARG A 128 -13.34 1.45 -10.93
C ARG A 128 -13.70 1.94 -9.54
N VAL A 129 -13.21 3.13 -9.18
CA VAL A 129 -13.54 3.78 -7.91
C VAL A 129 -14.83 4.56 -8.05
N LEU A 130 -15.83 4.25 -7.23
CA LEU A 130 -17.15 4.88 -7.30
C LEU A 130 -17.28 6.05 -6.35
N GLN A 131 -17.03 5.82 -5.06
CA GLN A 131 -17.22 6.83 -4.02
C GLN A 131 -16.33 6.55 -2.80
N VAL A 132 -16.13 7.57 -1.96
CA VAL A 132 -15.57 7.40 -0.61
C VAL A 132 -16.73 7.12 0.35
N ILE A 133 -16.61 6.06 1.14
CA ILE A 133 -17.62 5.66 2.13
C ILE A 133 -17.25 6.17 3.53
N GLU A 134 -15.95 6.15 3.83
CA GLU A 134 -15.44 6.43 5.17
C GLU A 134 -14.00 6.95 5.08
N ASN A 135 -13.68 7.96 5.88
CA ASN A 135 -12.30 8.41 6.11
C ASN A 135 -12.04 8.48 7.61
N LYS A 136 -10.98 7.83 8.09
CA LYS A 136 -10.64 7.75 9.50
C LYS A 136 -9.15 7.80 9.72
N VAL A 137 -8.75 8.35 10.87
CA VAL A 137 -7.41 8.20 11.42
C VAL A 137 -7.48 7.21 12.57
N VAL A 138 -6.64 6.18 12.52
CA VAL A 138 -6.56 5.13 13.55
C VAL A 138 -5.15 5.00 14.09
N GLN A 139 -5.03 4.60 15.35
CA GLN A 139 -3.74 4.36 15.99
C GLN A 139 -3.22 2.96 15.65
N VAL A 140 -2.13 2.90 14.88
CA VAL A 140 -1.41 1.67 14.57
C VAL A 140 -0.05 1.72 15.23
N GLN A 141 0.17 0.89 16.26
CA GLN A 141 1.43 0.86 17.03
C GLN A 141 1.81 2.24 17.60
N GLY A 142 0.82 2.99 18.10
CA GLY A 142 1.01 4.35 18.63
C GLY A 142 1.28 5.42 17.57
N THR A 143 1.14 5.07 16.29
CA THR A 143 1.27 6.00 15.17
C THR A 143 -0.10 6.27 14.56
N PRO A 144 -0.53 7.53 14.40
CA PRO A 144 -1.75 7.84 13.66
C PRO A 144 -1.55 7.51 12.18
N VAL A 145 -2.48 6.73 11.63
CA VAL A 145 -2.50 6.30 10.23
C VAL A 145 -3.90 6.55 9.66
N GLU A 146 -3.95 7.27 8.55
CA GLU A 146 -5.19 7.49 7.81
C GLU A 146 -5.55 6.24 6.99
N LEU A 147 -6.85 5.91 6.97
CA LEU A 147 -7.45 4.95 6.07
C LEU A 147 -8.68 5.59 5.41
N LYS A 148 -8.85 5.32 4.11
CA LYS A 148 -10.09 5.62 3.38
C LYS A 148 -10.72 4.32 2.90
N LYS A 149 -12.02 4.15 3.13
CA LYS A 149 -12.81 3.11 2.51
C LYS A 149 -13.46 3.66 1.26
N PHE A 150 -13.18 3.03 0.14
CA PHE A 150 -13.79 3.31 -1.15
C PHE A 150 -14.80 2.22 -1.47
N GLU A 151 -15.85 2.61 -2.18
CA GLU A 151 -16.68 1.67 -2.88
C GLU A 151 -16.13 1.50 -4.30
N VAL A 152 -15.92 0.26 -4.70
CA VAL A 152 -15.30 -0.07 -5.99
C VAL A 152 -16.12 -1.11 -6.75
N CYS A 153 -16.05 -1.09 -8.07
CA CYS A 153 -16.76 -2.05 -8.92
C CYS A 153 -15.90 -2.57 -10.08
N ASP A 154 -16.36 -3.68 -10.65
CA ASP A 154 -15.93 -4.24 -11.92
C ASP A 154 -17.17 -4.73 -12.70
N ALA A 155 -17.02 -5.40 -13.84
CA ALA A 155 -18.16 -5.89 -14.61
C ALA A 155 -19.04 -6.91 -13.85
N THR A 156 -18.52 -7.53 -12.78
CA THR A 156 -19.15 -8.65 -12.07
C THR A 156 -19.83 -8.26 -10.77
N GLY A 157 -19.48 -7.11 -10.18
CA GLY A 157 -20.08 -6.69 -8.93
C GLY A 157 -19.46 -5.46 -8.31
N GLN A 158 -19.73 -5.30 -7.02
CA GLN A 158 -19.35 -4.14 -6.22
C GLN A 158 -18.93 -4.56 -4.80
N THR A 159 -17.85 -3.97 -4.29
CA THR A 159 -17.35 -4.25 -2.94
C THR A 159 -16.62 -3.05 -2.34
N GLY A 160 -16.38 -3.10 -1.03
CA GLY A 160 -15.58 -2.10 -0.32
C GLY A 160 -14.08 -2.38 -0.45
N LEU A 161 -13.28 -1.33 -0.61
CA LEU A 161 -11.82 -1.35 -0.62
C LEU A 161 -11.28 -0.37 0.43
N THR A 162 -10.58 -0.89 1.43
CA THR A 162 -9.85 -0.08 2.41
C THR A 162 -8.44 0.21 1.89
N VAL A 163 -8.13 1.49 1.66
CA VAL A 163 -6.81 1.97 1.23
C VAL A 163 -6.15 2.69 2.39
N TRP A 164 -4.88 2.34 2.64
CA TRP A 164 -4.11 2.86 3.77
C TRP A 164 -3.04 3.86 3.32
N ASP A 165 -2.89 4.92 4.12
CA ASP A 165 -1.75 5.86 4.14
C ASP A 165 -1.36 6.37 2.73
N ARG A 166 -0.12 6.11 2.29
CA ARG A 166 0.44 6.62 1.03
C ARG A 166 -0.38 6.33 -0.21
N LEU A 167 -1.12 5.22 -0.23
CA LEU A 167 -1.87 4.79 -1.40
C LEU A 167 -3.14 5.62 -1.59
N ILE A 168 -3.62 6.29 -0.53
CA ILE A 168 -4.81 7.12 -0.58
C ILE A 168 -4.63 8.24 -1.62
N MET A 169 -3.42 8.78 -1.76
CA MET A 169 -3.12 9.89 -2.67
C MET A 169 -3.07 9.52 -4.14
N ALA A 170 -2.96 8.23 -4.44
CA ALA A 170 -2.95 7.73 -5.81
C ALA A 170 -4.37 7.40 -6.33
N VAL A 171 -5.36 7.28 -5.44
CA VAL A 171 -6.70 6.78 -5.74
C VAL A 171 -7.69 7.94 -5.81
N GLU A 172 -8.28 8.16 -6.98
CA GLU A 172 -9.25 9.21 -7.24
C GLU A 172 -10.61 8.63 -7.66
N LEU A 173 -11.67 9.39 -7.39
CA LEU A 173 -13.04 9.02 -7.74
C LEU A 173 -13.23 8.96 -9.26
N GLY A 174 -14.03 7.99 -9.71
CA GLY A 174 -14.39 7.80 -11.12
C GLY A 174 -13.30 7.14 -11.98
N LYS A 175 -12.04 7.11 -11.52
CA LYS A 175 -10.90 6.52 -12.23
C LYS A 175 -10.80 5.00 -12.03
N CYS A 176 -10.06 4.37 -12.93
CA CYS A 176 -9.82 2.93 -12.94
C CYS A 176 -8.38 2.61 -12.56
N TYR A 177 -8.21 1.58 -11.73
CA TYR A 177 -6.91 1.18 -11.20
C TYR A 177 -6.73 -0.32 -11.22
N THR A 178 -5.50 -0.75 -11.47
CA THR A 178 -5.01 -2.09 -11.15
C THR A 178 -4.33 -2.03 -9.79
N PHE A 179 -4.86 -2.77 -8.82
CA PHE A 179 -4.22 -3.00 -7.54
C PHE A 179 -3.53 -4.35 -7.54
N SER A 180 -2.38 -4.43 -6.88
CA SER A 180 -1.70 -5.69 -6.62
C SER A 180 -1.45 -5.95 -5.14
N SER A 181 -1.30 -7.22 -4.79
CA SER A 181 -1.03 -7.67 -3.42
C SER A 181 -2.05 -7.15 -2.39
N LEU A 182 -3.33 -7.21 -2.72
CA LEU A 182 -4.43 -6.91 -1.79
C LEU A 182 -4.68 -8.10 -0.86
N SER A 183 -5.46 -7.86 0.20
CA SER A 183 -5.98 -8.92 1.05
C SER A 183 -7.48 -8.78 1.30
N THR A 184 -8.17 -9.90 1.50
CA THR A 184 -9.58 -9.88 1.89
C THR A 184 -9.73 -9.72 3.40
N ARG A 185 -10.81 -9.08 3.84
CA ARG A 185 -11.21 -8.93 5.24
C ARG A 185 -12.72 -9.07 5.34
N LYS A 186 -13.25 -9.48 6.50
CA LYS A 186 -14.68 -9.35 6.78
C LYS A 186 -14.98 -7.97 7.38
N ASP A 187 -15.99 -7.30 6.83
CA ASP A 187 -16.64 -6.14 7.41
C ASP A 187 -18.14 -6.49 7.56
N GLY A 188 -18.54 -6.83 8.79
CA GLY A 188 -19.79 -7.57 9.03
C GLY A 188 -19.78 -8.92 8.30
N ASP A 189 -20.83 -9.16 7.51
CA ASP A 189 -20.99 -10.38 6.71
C ASP A 189 -20.40 -10.28 5.29
N ARG A 190 -19.91 -9.09 4.89
CA ARG A 190 -19.36 -8.87 3.55
C ARG A 190 -17.84 -9.07 3.53
N THR A 191 -17.35 -9.77 2.51
CA THR A 191 -15.92 -9.82 2.18
C THR A 191 -15.53 -8.55 1.46
N VAL A 192 -14.66 -7.75 2.08
CA VAL A 192 -14.11 -6.51 1.56
C VAL A 192 -12.62 -6.66 1.30
N LEU A 193 -12.06 -5.72 0.55
CA LEU A 193 -10.64 -5.67 0.22
C LEU A 193 -9.92 -4.67 1.11
N THR A 194 -8.64 -4.93 1.36
CA THR A 194 -7.73 -4.01 2.04
C THR A 194 -6.37 -4.03 1.38
N THR A 195 -5.74 -2.87 1.24
CA THR A 195 -4.34 -2.79 0.83
C THR A 195 -3.43 -3.34 1.94
N THR A 196 -2.26 -3.84 1.53
CA THR A 196 -1.19 -4.36 2.39
C THR A 196 0.07 -3.48 2.23
N PRO A 197 1.10 -3.62 3.08
CA PRO A 197 2.35 -2.86 2.93
C PRO A 197 3.05 -3.08 1.57
N SER A 198 2.84 -4.24 0.94
CA SER A 198 3.36 -4.57 -0.38
C SER A 198 2.42 -4.19 -1.52
N SER A 199 1.26 -3.60 -1.24
CA SER A 199 0.33 -3.20 -2.30
C SER A 199 0.92 -2.12 -3.19
N VAL A 200 0.66 -2.29 -4.48
CA VAL A 200 0.97 -1.31 -5.53
C VAL A 200 -0.33 -0.96 -6.24
N VAL A 201 -0.47 0.30 -6.62
CA VAL A 201 -1.60 0.82 -7.38
C VAL A 201 -1.08 1.48 -8.65
N THR A 202 -1.69 1.16 -9.79
CA THR A 202 -1.38 1.75 -11.09
C THR A 202 -2.67 2.10 -11.81
N THR A 203 -2.73 3.27 -12.44
CA THR A 203 -3.85 3.64 -13.30
C THR A 203 -3.95 2.62 -14.44
N THR A 204 -5.18 2.23 -14.78
CA THR A 204 -5.45 1.32 -15.90
C THR A 204 -6.52 1.90 -16.82
N GLY A 205 -6.77 1.21 -17.94
CA GLY A 205 -7.80 1.58 -18.90
C GLY A 205 -9.22 1.42 -18.34
N GLN A 206 -10.20 1.28 -19.22
CA GLN A 206 -11.59 1.14 -18.80
C GLN A 206 -11.83 -0.21 -18.12
N VAL A 207 -12.32 -0.16 -16.88
CA VAL A 207 -12.87 -1.30 -16.17
C VAL A 207 -14.39 -1.29 -16.32
N GLY A 208 -14.97 -2.45 -16.61
CA GLY A 208 -16.42 -2.59 -16.73
C GLY A 208 -17.15 -2.28 -15.41
N GLN A 209 -18.47 -2.15 -15.48
CA GLN A 209 -19.33 -1.83 -14.35
C GLN A 209 -20.56 -2.75 -14.40
N PRO A 210 -21.14 -3.17 -13.26
CA PRO A 210 -22.32 -4.02 -13.29
C PRO A 210 -23.54 -3.20 -13.72
N ALA A 211 -24.57 -3.87 -14.24
CA ALA A 211 -25.81 -3.24 -14.73
C ALA A 211 -26.52 -2.40 -13.65
N SER A 212 -26.36 -2.77 -12.38
CA SER A 212 -26.87 -2.04 -11.22
C SER A 212 -25.75 -1.74 -10.23
N ILE A 213 -25.52 -0.46 -9.93
CA ILE A 213 -24.69 -0.03 -8.80
C ILE A 213 -25.59 0.23 -7.61
N SER A 214 -25.21 -0.32 -6.45
CA SER A 214 -25.78 0.07 -5.17
C SER A 214 -25.06 1.32 -4.65
N VAL A 215 -25.78 2.43 -4.50
CA VAL A 215 -25.20 3.62 -3.85
C VAL A 215 -25.28 3.38 -2.34
N MET A 216 -24.12 3.19 -1.71
CA MET A 216 -24.06 3.12 -0.25
C MET A 216 -24.24 4.53 0.32
N PRO A 217 -24.99 4.70 1.42
CA PRO A 217 -25.11 6.00 2.07
C PRO A 217 -23.73 6.46 2.54
N VAL A 218 -23.29 7.61 2.04
CA VAL A 218 -22.08 8.28 2.49
C VAL A 218 -22.38 8.89 3.86
N ARG A 219 -21.48 8.72 4.84
CA ARG A 219 -21.61 9.44 6.11
C ARG A 219 -21.51 10.94 5.81
N GLY A 220 -22.44 11.73 6.35
CA GLY A 220 -22.55 13.16 6.03
C GLY A 220 -21.22 13.89 6.12
N GLU A 221 -20.97 14.73 5.11
CA GLU A 221 -19.91 15.73 5.13
C GLU A 221 -20.57 17.09 5.40
N GLU A 222 -19.92 17.91 6.22
CA GLU A 222 -20.28 19.29 6.50
C GLU A 222 -19.23 20.21 5.89
N THR A 223 -19.68 21.29 5.25
CA THR A 223 -18.79 22.33 4.75
C THR A 223 -18.89 23.55 5.64
N LEU A 224 -17.75 23.98 6.16
CA LEU A 224 -17.59 25.19 6.94
C LEU A 224 -16.81 26.21 6.12
N ARG A 225 -17.20 27.49 6.21
CA ARG A 225 -16.44 28.61 5.66
C ARG A 225 -16.15 29.64 6.74
N GLY A 226 -14.95 30.20 6.71
CA GLY A 226 -14.56 31.30 7.58
C GLY A 226 -13.05 31.48 7.71
N PRO A 227 -12.60 32.46 8.50
CA PRO A 227 -11.19 32.75 8.69
C PRO A 227 -10.49 31.69 9.57
N VAL A 228 -9.22 31.44 9.28
CA VAL A 228 -8.37 30.58 10.12
C VAL A 228 -7.87 31.40 11.32
N THR A 229 -8.18 30.97 12.54
CA THR A 229 -7.66 31.61 13.77
C THR A 229 -6.49 30.84 14.38
N GLY A 230 -6.33 29.57 14.02
CA GLY A 230 -5.20 28.76 14.47
C GLY A 230 -4.96 27.55 13.58
N VAL A 231 -3.69 27.17 13.44
CA VAL A 231 -3.28 25.99 12.68
C VAL A 231 -2.05 25.36 13.33
N GLN A 232 -2.02 24.04 13.34
CA GLN A 232 -0.86 23.25 13.72
C GLN A 232 -0.68 22.15 12.68
N ILE A 233 0.48 22.04 12.05
CA ILE A 233 0.82 21.04 11.04
C ILE A 233 2.13 20.37 11.43
N VAL A 234 2.05 19.08 11.72
CA VAL A 234 3.20 18.21 11.91
C VAL A 234 3.49 17.49 10.60
N ALA A 235 4.58 17.89 9.93
CA ALA A 235 5.13 17.20 8.77
C ALA A 235 6.19 16.19 9.24
N LYS A 236 5.87 14.89 9.18
CA LYS A 236 6.76 13.83 9.67
C LYS A 236 7.28 12.96 8.51
N PRO A 237 8.59 12.94 8.24
CA PRO A 237 9.17 12.04 7.27
C PRO A 237 9.12 10.57 7.71
N ARG A 238 8.83 9.67 6.77
CA ARG A 238 8.77 8.22 7.00
C ARG A 238 9.65 7.43 6.05
N CYS A 239 10.29 6.42 6.60
CA CYS A 239 11.09 5.49 5.82
C CYS A 239 10.19 4.65 4.89
N PRO A 240 10.46 4.59 3.57
CA PRO A 240 9.62 3.85 2.64
C PRO A 240 9.72 2.32 2.81
N ARG A 241 10.71 1.82 3.58
CA ARG A 241 10.97 0.39 3.79
C ARG A 241 10.37 -0.14 5.09
N CYS A 242 10.60 0.55 6.20
CA CYS A 242 10.14 0.12 7.52
C CYS A 242 9.00 0.98 8.08
N HIS A 243 8.60 2.04 7.37
CA HIS A 243 7.51 2.95 7.74
C HIS A 243 7.71 3.70 9.07
N ALA A 244 8.91 3.64 9.64
CA ALA A 244 9.24 4.39 10.83
C ALA A 244 9.36 5.89 10.54
N GLY A 245 8.83 6.71 11.44
CA GLY A 245 9.08 8.14 11.46
C GLY A 245 10.56 8.46 11.65
N GLN A 246 11.02 9.55 11.06
CA GLN A 246 12.38 10.06 11.17
C GLN A 246 12.32 11.44 11.81
N GLU A 247 13.10 11.65 12.87
CA GLU A 247 13.16 12.96 13.55
C GLU A 247 14.35 13.79 13.02
N LYS A 248 15.39 13.12 12.50
CA LYS A 248 16.67 13.73 12.12
C LYS A 248 16.91 13.74 10.61
N LEU A 249 15.85 13.64 9.81
CA LEU A 249 15.99 13.71 8.35
C LEU A 249 16.39 15.14 7.96
N ASP A 250 17.62 15.33 7.51
CA ASP A 250 18.04 16.58 6.88
C ASP A 250 17.75 16.51 5.37
N VAL A 251 16.75 17.29 4.93
CA VAL A 251 16.34 17.34 3.53
C VAL A 251 17.39 17.92 2.57
N LYS A 252 18.39 18.64 3.11
CA LYS A 252 19.48 19.24 2.32
C LYS A 252 20.53 18.21 1.90
N LEU A 253 20.60 17.09 2.62
CA LEU A 253 21.51 15.99 2.29
C LEU A 253 20.92 15.13 1.18
N SER A 254 21.77 14.59 0.30
CA SER A 254 21.35 13.68 -0.78
C SER A 254 20.89 12.31 -0.27
N THR A 255 21.37 11.89 0.91
CA THR A 255 21.10 10.59 1.50
C THR A 255 20.86 10.69 3.00
N HIS A 256 20.00 9.81 3.51
CA HIS A 256 19.75 9.65 4.95
C HIS A 256 19.76 8.18 5.34
N ARG A 257 20.27 7.88 6.54
CA ARG A 257 20.25 6.53 7.11
C ARG A 257 19.05 6.41 8.03
N CYS A 258 18.18 5.45 7.76
CA CYS A 258 16.97 5.28 8.57
C CYS A 258 17.28 4.98 10.03
N GLU A 259 16.68 5.73 10.95
CA GLU A 259 16.90 5.61 12.40
C GLU A 259 16.44 4.26 12.99
N ARG A 260 15.54 3.54 12.30
CA ARG A 260 15.02 2.25 12.78
C ARG A 260 15.62 1.04 12.07
N CYS A 261 15.67 1.05 10.74
CA CYS A 261 16.18 -0.10 9.97
C CYS A 261 17.64 0.04 9.54
N SER A 262 18.29 1.18 9.82
CA SER A 262 19.70 1.47 9.51
C SER A 262 20.08 1.40 8.03
N ILE A 263 19.11 1.27 7.11
CA ILE A 263 19.34 1.29 5.67
C ILE A 263 19.62 2.73 5.22
N LEU A 264 20.71 2.92 4.46
CA LEU A 264 21.05 4.17 3.79
C LEU A 264 20.25 4.27 2.49
N GLN A 265 19.59 5.40 2.26
CA GLN A 265 18.78 5.63 1.06
C GLN A 265 18.77 7.11 0.67
N ARG A 266 18.34 7.40 -0.56
CA ARG A 266 18.19 8.79 -1.04
C ARG A 266 17.18 9.52 -0.15
N THR A 267 17.48 10.75 0.21
CA THR A 267 16.59 11.60 1.03
C THR A 267 15.23 11.80 0.36
N THR A 268 15.23 11.93 -0.98
CA THR A 268 14.01 12.03 -1.79
C THR A 268 13.14 10.77 -1.81
N ALA A 269 13.63 9.64 -1.31
CA ALA A 269 12.83 8.42 -1.19
C ALA A 269 11.94 8.40 0.07
N TYR A 270 12.20 9.28 1.04
CA TYR A 270 11.37 9.40 2.24
C TYR A 270 10.04 10.07 1.89
N VAL A 271 8.98 9.56 2.49
CA VAL A 271 7.61 10.06 2.27
C VAL A 271 7.22 10.93 3.46
N ILE A 272 6.75 12.14 3.21
CA ILE A 272 6.22 13.01 4.25
C ILE A 272 4.78 12.62 4.54
N THR A 273 4.44 12.49 5.82
CA THR A 273 3.07 12.33 6.31
C THR A 273 2.69 13.52 7.18
N TYR A 274 1.48 14.01 7.02
CA TYR A 274 0.95 15.16 7.73
C TYR A 274 -0.10 14.76 8.76
N SER A 275 -0.15 15.53 9.84
CA SER A 275 -1.23 15.51 10.82
C SER A 275 -1.31 16.87 11.48
N GLY A 276 -2.47 17.27 11.96
CA GLY A 276 -2.57 18.60 12.53
C GLY A 276 -3.93 18.94 13.11
N LEU A 277 -4.04 20.21 13.50
CA LEU A 277 -5.26 20.85 13.94
C LEU A 277 -5.49 22.10 13.11
N LEU A 278 -6.76 22.36 12.80
CA LEU A 278 -7.21 23.57 12.13
C LEU A 278 -8.35 24.17 12.95
N ILE A 279 -8.25 25.46 13.24
CA ILE A 279 -9.25 26.22 13.98
C ILE A 279 -9.81 27.29 13.05
N VAL A 280 -11.12 27.23 12.82
CA VAL A 280 -11.85 28.15 11.93
C VAL A 280 -13.03 28.73 12.68
N VAL A 281 -13.28 30.02 12.49
CA VAL A 281 -14.50 30.68 12.98
C VAL A 281 -15.60 30.46 11.96
N GLY A 282 -16.69 29.80 12.37
CA GLY A 282 -17.84 29.58 11.50
C GLY A 282 -18.64 30.85 11.21
N GLY A 283 -19.58 30.77 10.28
CA GLY A 283 -20.53 31.87 10.00
C GLY A 283 -21.45 32.21 11.18
N ASP A 284 -21.53 31.32 12.18
CA ASP A 284 -22.18 31.51 13.48
C ASP A 284 -21.34 32.34 14.47
N GLY A 285 -20.07 32.60 14.15
CA GLY A 285 -19.11 33.29 15.01
C GLY A 285 -18.42 32.38 16.03
N GLU A 286 -18.72 31.08 16.03
CA GLU A 286 -18.13 30.10 16.95
C GLU A 286 -16.84 29.50 16.37
N GLU A 287 -15.84 29.33 17.23
CA GLU A 287 -14.59 28.66 16.85
C GLU A 287 -14.76 27.14 16.83
N ARG A 288 -14.36 26.52 15.72
CA ARG A 288 -14.37 25.06 15.56
C ARG A 288 -12.95 24.54 15.39
N SER A 289 -12.52 23.70 16.32
CA SER A 289 -11.24 22.99 16.27
C SER A 289 -11.44 21.61 15.63
N MET A 290 -10.68 21.33 14.57
CA MET A 290 -10.84 20.15 13.73
C MET A 290 -9.50 19.47 13.46
N VAL A 291 -9.52 18.15 13.29
CA VAL A 291 -8.29 17.37 13.01
C VAL A 291 -8.00 17.37 11.51
N LEU A 292 -6.79 17.74 11.12
CA LEU A 292 -6.32 17.66 9.73
C LEU A 292 -5.92 16.23 9.38
N SER A 293 -6.54 15.68 8.34
CA SER A 293 -6.10 14.42 7.74
C SER A 293 -4.82 14.60 6.91
N ASN A 294 -4.02 13.52 6.80
CA ASN A 294 -2.84 13.51 5.95
C ASN A 294 -3.20 13.84 4.49
N SER A 295 -4.30 13.27 4.01
CA SER A 295 -4.82 13.52 2.66
C SER A 295 -5.19 14.96 2.38
N ALA A 296 -5.83 15.65 3.33
CA ALA A 296 -6.24 17.03 3.16
C ALA A 296 -5.03 17.97 3.05
N VAL A 297 -4.04 17.82 3.94
CA VAL A 297 -2.82 18.64 3.91
C VAL A 297 -1.98 18.33 2.67
N PHE A 298 -1.85 17.04 2.30
CA PHE A 298 -1.13 16.67 1.09
C PHE A 298 -1.76 17.29 -0.18
N ALA A 299 -3.09 17.27 -0.28
CA ALA A 299 -3.80 17.90 -1.39
C ALA A 299 -3.50 19.40 -1.45
N PHE A 300 -3.54 20.10 -0.32
CA PHE A 300 -3.21 21.51 -0.20
C PHE A 300 -1.77 21.83 -0.65
N VAL A 301 -0.78 21.08 -0.15
CA VAL A 301 0.64 21.22 -0.53
C VAL A 301 0.83 21.06 -2.04
N ARG A 302 0.15 20.08 -2.63
CA ARG A 302 0.20 19.80 -4.07
C ARG A 302 -0.43 20.92 -4.89
N GLU A 303 -1.61 21.40 -4.51
CA GLU A 303 -2.34 22.45 -5.22
C GLU A 303 -1.61 23.80 -5.20
N ARG A 304 -0.90 24.11 -4.11
CA ARG A 304 -0.11 25.33 -3.97
C ARG A 304 1.34 25.21 -4.46
N PHE A 305 1.71 24.07 -5.05
CA PHE A 305 3.07 23.78 -5.51
C PHE A 305 4.16 23.93 -4.44
N LEU A 306 3.83 23.70 -3.16
CA LEU A 306 4.72 23.90 -2.01
C LEU A 306 5.71 22.74 -1.80
N SER A 307 6.10 22.05 -2.88
CA SER A 307 6.96 20.85 -2.85
C SER A 307 8.29 21.11 -2.13
N GLY A 308 8.82 22.33 -2.25
CA GLY A 308 10.06 22.76 -1.59
C GLY A 308 9.94 22.91 -0.07
N SER A 309 8.75 23.23 0.45
CA SER A 309 8.48 23.43 1.88
C SER A 309 7.61 22.31 2.46
N ALA A 310 7.37 21.24 1.69
CA ALA A 310 6.49 20.14 2.07
C ALA A 310 6.91 19.42 3.36
N HIS A 311 8.15 19.56 3.80
CA HIS A 311 8.69 18.96 5.01
C HIS A 311 8.72 19.92 6.22
N ASP A 312 8.41 21.20 6.00
CA ASP A 312 8.50 22.27 6.99
C ASP A 312 7.09 22.60 7.50
N GLY A 313 6.72 21.98 8.62
CA GLY A 313 5.42 22.19 9.27
C GLY A 313 5.12 23.68 9.52
N PRO A 314 6.01 24.43 10.21
CA PRO A 314 5.87 25.86 10.42
C PRO A 314 5.67 26.68 9.14
N ALA A 315 6.44 26.41 8.07
CA ALA A 315 6.23 27.13 6.80
C ALA A 315 4.85 26.83 6.18
N LEU A 316 4.34 25.61 6.34
CA LEU A 316 2.98 25.27 5.92
C LEU A 316 1.93 25.96 6.80
N GLU A 317 2.14 26.04 8.11
CA GLU A 317 1.28 26.77 9.06
C GLU A 317 1.15 28.25 8.67
N GLU A 318 2.27 28.93 8.41
CA GLU A 318 2.30 30.32 7.93
C GLU A 318 1.54 30.50 6.60
N THR A 319 1.62 29.50 5.72
CA THR A 319 0.90 29.56 4.44
C THR A 319 -0.61 29.39 4.63
N VAL A 320 -1.04 28.55 5.57
CA VAL A 320 -2.46 28.31 5.86
C VAL A 320 -3.08 29.47 6.62
N ILE A 321 -2.39 30.02 7.63
CA ILE A 321 -2.89 31.14 8.44
C ILE A 321 -3.01 32.44 7.62
N ALA A 322 -2.19 32.58 6.57
CA ALA A 322 -2.25 33.73 5.66
C ALA A 322 -3.48 33.71 4.73
N ILE A 323 -4.25 32.62 4.69
CA ILE A 323 -5.45 32.53 3.85
C ILE A 323 -6.58 33.33 4.53
N PRO A 324 -7.15 34.34 3.87
CA PRO A 324 -8.18 35.19 4.49
C PRO A 324 -9.44 34.42 4.88
N GLU A 325 -9.88 33.51 4.01
CA GLU A 325 -11.06 32.70 4.21
C GLU A 325 -10.82 31.30 3.64
N VAL A 326 -11.09 30.28 4.45
CA VAL A 326 -10.98 28.88 4.05
C VAL A 326 -12.35 28.25 3.90
N GLU A 327 -12.48 27.39 2.90
CA GLU A 327 -13.56 26.42 2.82
C GLU A 327 -13.03 25.06 3.28
N VAL A 328 -13.66 24.50 4.32
CA VAL A 328 -13.25 23.25 4.98
C VAL A 328 -14.37 22.24 4.86
N THR A 329 -14.05 21.04 4.37
CA THR A 329 -14.96 19.90 4.34
C THR A 329 -14.61 18.93 5.46
N ILE A 330 -15.57 18.66 6.33
CA ILE A 330 -15.42 17.87 7.55
C ILE A 330 -16.32 16.64 7.41
N ASN A 331 -15.80 15.46 7.72
CA ASN A 331 -16.65 14.27 7.74
C ASN A 331 -17.37 14.10 9.09
N ALA A 332 -18.29 13.14 9.17
CA ALA A 332 -19.03 12.81 10.39
C ALA A 332 -18.17 12.43 11.63
N GLU A 333 -16.86 12.22 11.47
CA GLU A 333 -15.94 11.91 12.57
C GLU A 333 -15.15 13.16 13.03
N GLY A 334 -15.48 14.35 12.51
CA GLY A 334 -14.79 15.61 12.83
C GLY A 334 -13.42 15.76 12.14
N LEU A 335 -13.14 14.94 11.13
CA LEU A 335 -11.88 14.97 10.39
C LEU A 335 -12.01 15.86 9.16
N VAL A 336 -11.08 16.79 8.98
CA VAL A 336 -10.97 17.59 7.77
C VAL A 336 -10.47 16.71 6.63
N VAL A 337 -11.33 16.51 5.63
CA VAL A 337 -11.03 15.68 4.45
C VAL A 337 -10.58 16.50 3.24
N ARG A 338 -10.88 17.80 3.25
CA ARG A 338 -10.44 18.78 2.25
C ARG A 338 -10.48 20.18 2.87
N PHE A 339 -9.53 21.03 2.51
CA PHE A 339 -9.63 22.47 2.75
C PHE A 339 -8.94 23.24 1.62
N ALA A 340 -9.44 24.43 1.30
CA ALA A 340 -8.86 25.31 0.29
C ALA A 340 -9.22 26.78 0.60
N GLU A 341 -8.57 27.72 -0.09
CA GLU A 341 -8.99 29.12 -0.06
C GLU A 341 -10.39 29.27 -0.67
N ALA A 342 -11.28 29.95 0.03
CA ALA A 342 -12.60 30.24 -0.46
C ALA A 342 -12.49 31.16 -1.68
N THR A 343 -12.90 30.68 -2.84
CA THR A 343 -12.98 31.53 -4.03
C THR A 343 -14.19 32.45 -3.89
N VAL A 344 -13.96 33.76 -4.03
CA VAL A 344 -15.02 34.75 -4.17
C VAL A 344 -15.78 34.43 -5.45
N GLN A 345 -17.06 34.07 -5.37
CA GLN A 345 -17.91 33.93 -6.55
C GLN A 345 -18.14 35.32 -7.18
N GLY A 346 -17.21 35.73 -8.05
CA GLY A 346 -17.45 36.74 -9.08
C GLY A 346 -18.15 36.09 -10.27
N GLY A 347 -19.22 36.72 -10.76
CA GLY A 347 -20.20 36.13 -11.67
C GLY A 347 -19.72 35.75 -13.08
N GLN A 348 -20.53 34.87 -13.69
CA GLN A 348 -20.72 34.57 -15.12
C GLN A 348 -19.59 34.91 -16.10
N GLY A 349 -19.08 33.88 -16.80
CA GLY A 349 -18.65 34.05 -18.19
C GLY A 349 -17.47 33.20 -18.64
N ASN A 350 -17.78 32.28 -19.56
CA ASN A 350 -16.93 31.65 -20.57
C ASN A 350 -15.97 30.53 -20.19
N VAL A 351 -16.40 29.35 -20.65
CA VAL A 351 -15.60 28.27 -21.24
C VAL A 351 -14.43 28.84 -22.04
N LEU A 352 -13.21 28.53 -21.61
CA LEU A 352 -12.06 28.43 -22.49
C LEU A 352 -11.32 27.14 -22.15
N GLU A 353 -11.28 26.26 -23.15
CA GLU A 353 -10.42 25.08 -23.20
C GLU A 353 -8.97 25.48 -22.92
N ALA A 354 -8.39 24.89 -21.89
CA ALA A 354 -6.95 24.89 -21.70
C ALA A 354 -6.44 23.50 -22.07
N GLU A 355 -5.81 23.41 -23.24
CA GLU A 355 -5.02 22.27 -23.68
C GLU A 355 -4.02 21.88 -22.59
N GLN A 356 -4.04 20.60 -22.20
CA GLN A 356 -3.03 20.05 -21.29
C GLN A 356 -1.70 19.91 -22.04
N PRO A 357 -0.58 20.44 -21.53
CA PRO A 357 0.72 20.05 -22.02
C PRO A 357 1.01 18.61 -21.60
N SER A 358 1.20 17.74 -22.59
CA SER A 358 1.70 16.38 -22.42
C SER A 358 3.09 16.38 -21.80
N MET A 359 3.22 15.90 -20.56
CA MET A 359 4.53 15.57 -19.97
C MET A 359 4.71 14.06 -20.00
N SER A 360 5.37 13.61 -21.06
CA SER A 360 5.93 12.27 -21.20
C SER A 360 7.06 12.08 -20.18
N TYR A 361 6.97 11.04 -19.34
CA TYR A 361 8.13 10.55 -18.61
C TYR A 361 9.15 10.00 -19.62
N ALA A 362 10.23 10.73 -19.84
CA ALA A 362 11.39 10.20 -20.55
C ALA A 362 12.00 9.07 -19.71
N ARG A 363 11.77 7.85 -20.18
CA ARG A 363 12.68 6.72 -19.97
C ARG A 363 13.91 7.00 -20.81
N GLU A 364 15.08 7.13 -20.20
CA GLU A 364 16.33 6.84 -20.88
C GLU A 364 16.90 5.55 -20.31
N THR A 365 16.75 4.50 -21.11
CA THR A 365 17.53 3.27 -21.06
C THR A 365 18.32 3.18 -22.36
N GLY A 366 19.61 2.83 -22.25
CA GLY A 366 20.46 2.40 -23.35
C GLY A 366 21.61 3.40 -23.59
N ALA A 367 22.85 3.00 -23.84
CA ALA A 367 23.41 1.69 -24.04
C ALA A 367 24.92 1.78 -23.80
N LEU A 368 25.49 0.67 -23.36
CA LEU A 368 26.93 0.41 -23.44
C LEU A 368 27.36 0.48 -24.91
N VAL A 369 28.32 1.36 -25.20
CA VAL A 369 29.19 1.23 -26.37
C VAL A 369 30.61 1.10 -25.81
N ARG A 370 31.22 -0.05 -26.10
CA ARG A 370 32.65 -0.31 -25.97
C ARG A 370 33.39 0.55 -27.00
N ASP A 371 34.54 1.05 -26.61
CA ASP A 371 35.82 1.05 -27.35
C ASP A 371 36.85 1.61 -26.35
N ASP A 372 37.73 0.77 -25.82
CA ASP A 372 39.10 0.52 -26.30
C ASP A 372 40.01 1.73 -26.06
N GLU A 373 40.84 1.67 -25.01
CA GLU A 373 42.20 2.23 -25.04
C GLU A 373 43.02 1.86 -23.78
N SER A 374 44.12 1.15 -24.07
CA SER A 374 45.42 1.16 -23.38
C SER A 374 45.52 0.77 -21.90
N LEU A 375 46.01 -0.46 -21.72
CA LEU A 375 46.98 -0.84 -20.69
C LEU A 375 48.15 0.16 -20.66
N GLY A 376 48.39 0.74 -19.49
CA GLY A 376 49.55 1.57 -19.19
C GLY A 376 49.94 1.41 -17.73
N ASP A 377 51.05 0.72 -17.53
CA ASP A 377 51.84 0.52 -16.31
C ASP A 377 51.68 1.56 -15.20
N LEU A 378 51.61 1.08 -13.96
CA LEU A 378 52.41 1.55 -12.82
C LEU A 378 51.92 0.82 -11.56
N PHE A 379 52.72 -0.10 -11.02
CA PHE A 379 53.19 -0.10 -9.63
C PHE A 379 53.97 -1.39 -9.37
N GLN A 380 55.30 -1.20 -9.34
CA GLN A 380 56.29 -2.14 -8.82
C GLN A 380 56.93 -1.45 -7.61
N LYS A 381 57.28 -2.24 -6.58
CA LYS A 381 58.06 -1.92 -5.37
C LYS A 381 57.26 -1.19 -4.27
N ASP A 382 57.23 -1.61 -3.01
CA ASP A 382 58.01 -2.59 -2.23
C ASP A 382 57.10 -3.33 -1.22
#